data_AF-A0A438HQ76-F1
#
_entry.id   AF-A0A438HQ76-F1
#
_cell.length_a   1.000
_cell.length_b   1.000
_cell.length_c   1.000
_cell.angle_alpha   90.00
_cell.angle_beta   90.00
_cell.angle_gamma   90.00
#
_symmetry.space_group_name_H-M   'P 1'
#
loop_
_entity.id
_entity.type
_entity.pdbx_description
1 polymer ?
#
loop_
_entity_poly.entity_id
_entity_poly.type
_entity_poly.pdbx_seq_one_letter_code
_entity_poly.pdbx_strand_id
1 'polypeptide(L)'
;MCDASDFVIGVVLGQREDRKLYVIYYASKMLNEVQRNYTTTKKELLAVVFTLDKFHAYLVGSFIVVFTDHLGLKYLLTKQDAKARLIRWILLLQEFNLQIKDKKGVENVIADHLSRLAIAHNSHNFPTNHDFPEESLMLIEATP
;
A
#
# COMPACT_ATOMS: atom_id res chain seq x y z
N MET A 1 1.21 -5.00 -5.38
CA MET A 1 1.83 -5.99 -4.48
C MET A 1 2.32 -5.22 -3.27
N CYS A 2 2.06 -5.69 -2.06
CA CYS A 2 2.37 -4.97 -0.83
C CYS A 2 3.08 -5.91 0.14
N ASP A 3 3.94 -5.33 0.97
CA ASP A 3 4.62 -6.01 2.06
C ASP A 3 4.90 -5.00 3.19
N ALA A 4 4.88 -5.45 4.45
CA ALA A 4 5.25 -4.61 5.58
C ALA A 4 6.29 -5.29 6.47
N SER A 5 7.38 -4.56 6.73
CA SER A 5 8.35 -4.91 7.76
C SER A 5 8.06 -4.17 9.06
N ASP A 6 8.95 -4.32 10.04
CA ASP A 6 8.82 -3.61 11.31
C ASP A 6 8.97 -2.10 11.19
N PHE A 7 9.64 -1.62 10.13
CA PHE A 7 10.04 -0.23 9.99
C PHE A 7 9.54 0.43 8.71
N VAL A 8 9.34 -0.33 7.64
CA VAL A 8 9.03 0.20 6.31
C VAL A 8 7.95 -0.64 5.64
N ILE A 9 7.08 0.03 4.90
CA ILE A 9 6.13 -0.58 3.97
C ILE A 9 6.72 -0.53 2.57
N GLY A 10 6.66 -1.64 1.84
CA GLY A 10 7.05 -1.75 0.44
C GLY A 10 5.85 -2.00 -0.47
N VAL A 11 5.77 -1.30 -1.60
CA VAL A 11 4.66 -1.38 -2.55
C VAL A 11 5.15 -1.36 -3.98
N VAL A 12 4.50 -2.17 -4.81
CA VAL A 12 4.72 -2.24 -6.26
C VAL A 12 3.37 -2.16 -6.97
N LEU A 13 3.19 -1.13 -7.80
CA LEU A 13 2.08 -1.03 -8.73
C LEU A 13 2.49 -1.62 -10.08
N GLY A 14 1.65 -2.47 -10.65
CA GLY A 14 1.91 -3.02 -11.97
C GLY A 14 0.66 -3.57 -12.63
N GLN A 15 0.71 -3.66 -13.95
CA GLN A 15 -0.35 -4.23 -14.77
C GLN A 15 0.03 -5.64 -15.19
N ARG A 16 -0.96 -6.53 -15.29
CA ARG A 16 -0.74 -7.91 -15.72
C ARG A 16 -1.25 -8.11 -17.14
N GLU A 17 -0.37 -8.49 -18.04
CA GLU A 17 -0.67 -8.81 -19.44
C GLU A 17 0.05 -10.13 -19.78
N ASP A 18 -0.67 -11.06 -20.45
CA ASP A 18 -0.17 -12.41 -20.77
C ASP A 18 0.51 -13.14 -19.59
N ARG A 19 -0.11 -13.02 -18.40
CA ARG A 19 0.35 -13.55 -17.10
C ARG A 19 1.66 -12.95 -16.57
N LYS A 20 2.34 -12.09 -17.33
CA LYS A 20 3.52 -11.34 -16.90
C LYS A 20 3.11 -10.05 -16.19
N LEU A 21 3.89 -9.66 -15.19
CA LEU A 21 3.70 -8.41 -14.46
C LEU A 21 4.61 -7.35 -15.08
N TYR A 22 4.02 -6.26 -15.55
CA TYR A 22 4.72 -5.07 -15.98
C TYR A 22 4.60 -4.03 -14.88
N VAL A 23 5.73 -3.65 -14.30
CA VAL A 23 5.75 -2.69 -13.19
C VAL A 23 5.57 -1.28 -13.74
N ILE A 24 4.67 -0.54 -13.11
CA ILE A 24 4.40 0.86 -13.38
C ILE A 24 5.16 1.73 -12.37
N TYR A 25 5.11 1.37 -11.08
CA TYR A 25 5.70 2.19 -10.03
C TYR A 25 6.13 1.37 -8.80
N TYR A 26 7.19 1.84 -8.13
CA TYR A 26 7.66 1.34 -6.84
C TYR A 26 7.51 2.43 -5.78
N ALA A 27 6.91 2.11 -4.65
CA ALA A 27 6.79 3.05 -3.54
C ALA A 27 7.18 2.37 -2.23
N SER A 28 7.73 3.14 -1.31
CA SER A 28 8.03 2.69 0.05
C SER A 28 7.76 3.82 1.04
N LYS A 29 7.36 3.46 2.26
CA LYS A 29 7.09 4.44 3.32
C LYS A 29 7.64 3.96 4.66
N MET A 30 8.43 4.79 5.31
CA MET A 30 8.84 4.53 6.70
C MET A 30 7.65 4.67 7.65
N LEU A 31 7.53 3.71 8.57
CA LEU A 31 6.56 3.74 9.64
C LEU A 31 7.01 4.73 10.73
N ASN A 32 6.07 5.56 11.18
CA ASN A 32 6.27 6.41 12.36
C ASN A 32 6.27 5.58 13.65
N GLU A 33 6.68 6.19 14.77
CA GLU A 33 6.80 5.50 16.07
C GLU A 33 5.52 4.76 16.49
N VAL A 34 4.36 5.37 16.26
CA VAL A 34 3.05 4.78 16.62
C VAL A 34 2.74 3.58 15.72
N GLN A 35 3.04 3.67 14.43
CA GLN A 35 2.81 2.61 13.45
C GLN A 35 3.77 1.43 13.63
N ARG A 36 5.01 1.68 14.07
CA ARG A 36 5.97 0.61 14.41
C ARG A 36 5.46 -0.31 15.52
N ASN A 37 4.66 0.23 16.43
CA ASN A 37 4.02 -0.52 17.52
C ASN A 37 2.74 -1.28 17.10
N TYR A 38 2.36 -1.25 15.82
CA TYR A 38 1.22 -2.02 15.34
C TYR A 38 1.54 -3.51 15.29
N THR A 39 0.50 -4.34 15.41
CA THR A 39 0.63 -5.78 15.16
C THR A 39 0.94 -6.02 13.68
N THR A 40 1.60 -7.13 13.33
CA THR A 40 1.94 -7.48 11.93
C THR A 40 0.75 -7.34 10.98
N THR A 41 -0.42 -7.92 11.33
CA THR A 41 -1.64 -7.80 10.51
C THR A 41 -2.10 -6.35 10.29
N LYS A 42 -1.86 -5.45 11.24
CA LYS A 42 -2.19 -4.02 11.10
C LYS A 42 -1.15 -3.28 10.25
N LYS A 43 0.12 -3.68 10.29
CA LYS A 43 1.17 -3.14 9.40
C LYS A 43 0.90 -3.55 7.96
N GLU A 44 0.55 -4.82 7.74
CA GLU A 44 0.11 -5.34 6.45
C GLU A 44 -1.13 -4.60 5.91
N LEU A 45 -2.15 -4.38 6.74
CA LEU A 45 -3.30 -3.59 6.32
C LEU A 45 -2.93 -2.14 6.01
N LEU A 46 -2.06 -1.55 6.82
CA LEU A 46 -1.56 -0.21 6.58
C LEU A 46 -0.81 -0.12 5.25
N ALA A 47 -0.11 -1.17 4.82
CA ALA A 47 0.51 -1.23 3.49
C ALA A 47 -0.53 -1.16 2.36
N VAL A 48 -1.64 -1.89 2.50
CA VAL A 48 -2.75 -1.81 1.53
C VAL A 48 -3.38 -0.42 1.53
N VAL A 49 -3.68 0.14 2.70
CA VAL A 49 -4.27 1.50 2.79
C VAL A 49 -3.34 2.55 2.18
N PHE A 50 -2.04 2.48 2.49
CA PHE A 50 -1.04 3.37 1.89
C PHE A 50 -0.98 3.22 0.37
N THR A 51 -1.08 1.98 -0.15
CA THR A 51 -1.10 1.72 -1.59
C THR A 51 -2.31 2.38 -2.27
N LEU A 52 -3.50 2.24 -1.69
CA LEU A 52 -4.72 2.78 -2.27
C LEU A 52 -4.76 4.29 -2.24
N ASP A 53 -4.34 4.89 -1.13
CA ASP A 53 -4.19 6.33 -0.98
C ASP A 53 -3.17 6.88 -1.98
N LYS A 54 -2.00 6.22 -2.07
CA LYS A 54 -0.94 6.64 -2.98
C LYS A 54 -1.36 6.52 -4.44
N PHE A 55 -1.90 5.39 -4.87
CA PHE A 55 -2.23 5.18 -6.28
C PHE A 55 -3.69 5.46 -6.60
N HIS A 56 -4.38 6.30 -5.80
CA HIS A 56 -5.81 6.56 -5.92
C HIS A 56 -6.22 6.88 -7.37
N ALA A 57 -5.53 7.82 -8.00
CA ALA A 57 -5.79 8.24 -9.39
C ALA A 57 -5.65 7.11 -10.44
N TYR A 58 -4.80 6.11 -10.20
CA TYR A 58 -4.64 4.94 -11.09
C TYR A 58 -5.66 3.84 -10.82
N LEU A 59 -6.18 3.78 -9.60
CA LEU A 59 -6.92 2.64 -9.07
C LEU A 59 -8.43 2.86 -9.06
N VAL A 60 -8.89 4.10 -8.90
CA VAL A 60 -10.32 4.42 -8.91
C VAL A 60 -10.98 4.00 -10.22
N GLY A 61 -12.16 3.38 -10.12
CA GLY A 61 -12.93 2.90 -11.27
C GLY A 61 -12.42 1.60 -11.90
N SER A 62 -11.25 1.10 -11.50
CA SER A 62 -10.66 -0.14 -12.02
C SER A 62 -10.90 -1.33 -11.08
N PHE A 63 -10.84 -2.54 -11.64
CA PHE A 63 -10.78 -3.77 -10.84
C PHE A 63 -9.34 -4.04 -10.42
N ILE A 64 -9.10 -4.13 -9.11
CA ILE A 64 -7.75 -4.16 -8.54
C ILE A 64 -7.53 -5.49 -7.85
N VAL A 65 -6.33 -6.06 -8.03
CA VAL A 65 -5.90 -7.23 -7.28
C VAL A 65 -4.73 -6.86 -6.37
N VAL A 66 -4.96 -6.91 -5.06
CA VAL A 66 -3.93 -6.67 -4.06
C VAL A 66 -3.30 -8.01 -3.69
N PHE A 67 -2.00 -8.15 -3.96
CA PHE A 67 -1.21 -9.29 -3.50
C PHE A 67 -0.45 -8.95 -2.22
N THR A 68 -0.60 -9.81 -1.21
CA THR A 68 0.06 -9.79 0.10
C THR A 68 0.40 -11.23 0.47
N ASP A 69 1.42 -11.44 1.30
CA ASP A 69 1.79 -12.76 1.83
C ASP A 69 1.12 -13.08 3.18
N HIS A 70 0.26 -12.18 3.67
CA HIS A 70 -0.39 -12.32 4.97
C HIS A 70 -1.87 -12.71 4.86
N LEU A 71 -2.12 -14.02 4.96
CA LEU A 71 -3.47 -14.61 4.98
C LEU A 71 -4.43 -13.97 6.00
N GLY A 72 -3.89 -13.44 7.11
CA GLY A 72 -4.66 -12.79 8.17
C GLY A 72 -5.49 -11.58 7.72
N LEU A 73 -5.14 -10.95 6.59
CA LEU A 73 -5.89 -9.82 6.05
C LEU A 73 -7.32 -10.17 5.63
N LYS A 74 -7.53 -11.36 5.05
CA LYS A 74 -8.87 -11.80 4.63
C LYS A 74 -9.84 -11.88 5.80
N TYR A 75 -9.39 -12.42 6.92
CA TYR A 75 -10.19 -12.58 8.13
C TYR A 75 -10.47 -11.25 8.84
N LEU A 76 -9.58 -10.29 8.66
CA LEU A 76 -9.66 -9.02 9.36
C LEU A 76 -10.75 -8.10 8.77
N LEU A 77 -11.06 -8.24 7.48
CA LEU A 77 -12.18 -7.53 6.83
C LEU A 77 -13.56 -8.09 7.21
N THR A 78 -13.65 -9.33 7.66
CA THR A 78 -14.91 -9.99 8.03
C THR A 78 -15.24 -9.87 9.52
N LYS A 79 -14.38 -9.24 10.32
CA LYS A 79 -14.53 -9.17 11.77
C LYS A 79 -15.52 -8.06 12.16
N GLN A 80 -16.63 -8.44 12.82
CA GLN A 80 -17.66 -7.50 13.29
C GLN A 80 -17.18 -6.58 14.42
N ASP A 81 -16.32 -7.06 15.33
CA ASP A 81 -15.79 -6.27 16.46
C ASP A 81 -14.47 -5.56 16.10
N ALA A 82 -14.56 -4.60 15.17
CA ALA A 82 -13.44 -3.79 14.73
C ALA A 82 -13.26 -2.54 15.60
N LYS A 83 -12.02 -2.24 16.01
CA LYS A 83 -11.70 -0.94 16.64
C LYS A 83 -11.96 0.20 15.64
N ALA A 84 -12.31 1.40 16.10
CA ALA A 84 -12.67 2.55 15.24
C ALA A 84 -11.68 2.83 14.08
N ARG A 85 -10.36 2.73 14.31
CA ARG A 85 -9.34 2.87 13.25
C ARG A 85 -9.51 1.85 12.13
N LEU A 86 -9.82 0.61 12.50
CA LEU A 86 -10.00 -0.48 11.56
C LEU A 86 -11.26 -0.30 10.72
N ILE A 87 -12.36 0.16 11.34
CA ILE A 87 -13.59 0.54 10.63
C ILE A 87 -13.29 1.61 9.57
N ARG A 88 -12.54 2.65 9.93
CA ARG A 88 -12.15 3.71 8.98
C ARG A 88 -11.37 3.17 7.79
N TRP A 89 -10.45 2.23 8.00
CA TRP A 89 -9.71 1.59 6.92
C TRP A 89 -10.59 0.68 6.06
N ILE A 90 -11.54 -0.05 6.66
CA ILE A 90 -12.51 -0.87 5.92
C ILE A 90 -13.39 0.00 5.03
N LEU A 91 -13.87 1.14 5.52
CA LEU A 91 -14.66 2.08 4.71
C LEU A 91 -13.85 2.63 3.52
N LEU A 92 -12.57 2.94 3.71
CA LEU A 92 -11.68 3.35 2.62
C LEU A 92 -11.51 2.24 1.58
N LEU A 93 -11.36 0.99 2.03
CA LEU A 93 -11.25 -0.16 1.13
C LEU A 93 -12.52 -0.36 0.28
N GLN A 94 -13.70 -0.01 0.80
CA GLN A 94 -14.97 -0.15 0.09
C GLN A 94 -15.15 0.82 -1.08
N GLU A 95 -14.37 1.90 -1.13
CA GLU A 95 -14.35 2.83 -2.28
C GLU A 95 -13.86 2.14 -3.56
N PHE A 96 -13.05 1.09 -3.42
CA PHE A 96 -12.39 0.43 -4.52
C PHE A 96 -12.98 -0.95 -4.82
N ASN A 97 -13.06 -1.30 -6.11
CA ASN A 97 -13.38 -2.66 -6.54
C ASN A 97 -12.14 -3.56 -6.44
N LEU A 98 -11.78 -3.96 -5.21
CA LEU A 98 -10.56 -4.70 -4.91
C LEU A 98 -10.81 -6.17 -4.56
N GLN A 99 -9.85 -7.02 -4.93
CA GLN A 99 -9.73 -8.41 -4.49
C GLN A 99 -8.38 -8.64 -3.84
N ILE A 100 -8.38 -9.08 -2.57
CA ILE A 100 -7.15 -9.47 -1.88
C ILE A 100 -6.82 -10.94 -2.20
N LYS A 101 -5.66 -11.16 -2.82
CA LYS A 101 -5.10 -12.49 -3.08
C LYS A 101 -3.84 -12.71 -2.27
N ASP A 102 -3.75 -13.92 -1.74
CA ASP A 102 -2.53 -14.39 -1.09
C ASP A 102 -1.49 -14.70 -2.17
N LYS A 103 -0.26 -14.31 -1.93
CA LYS A 103 0.88 -14.64 -2.78
C LYS A 103 2.04 -15.00 -1.87
N LYS A 104 2.64 -16.17 -2.08
CA LYS A 104 3.75 -16.62 -1.25
C LYS A 104 4.86 -15.55 -1.24
N GLY A 105 5.46 -15.31 -0.07
CA GLY A 105 6.53 -14.32 0.09
C GLY A 105 7.69 -14.50 -0.92
N VAL A 106 8.01 -15.74 -1.28
CA VAL A 106 9.01 -16.07 -2.32
C VAL A 106 8.69 -15.53 -3.71
N GLU A 107 7.44 -15.15 -3.98
CA GLU A 107 7.01 -14.50 -5.22
C GLU A 107 6.74 -12.99 -5.03
N ASN A 108 6.78 -12.48 -3.79
CA ASN A 108 6.61 -11.07 -3.40
C ASN A 108 7.96 -10.35 -3.22
N VAL A 109 9.02 -10.89 -3.83
CA VAL A 109 10.44 -10.49 -3.65
C VAL A 109 10.66 -8.98 -3.76
N ILE A 110 10.00 -8.32 -4.71
CA ILE A 110 10.19 -6.89 -4.91
C ILE A 110 9.65 -6.07 -3.74
N ALA A 111 8.41 -6.36 -3.31
CA ALA A 111 7.80 -5.63 -2.19
C ALA A 111 8.53 -5.92 -0.88
N ASP A 112 8.97 -7.18 -0.69
CA ASP A 112 9.78 -7.61 0.45
C ASP A 112 11.14 -6.89 0.50
N HIS A 113 11.83 -6.75 -0.63
CA HIS A 113 13.07 -5.96 -0.66
C HIS A 113 12.82 -4.50 -0.31
N LEU A 114 11.74 -3.88 -0.83
CA LEU A 114 11.39 -2.50 -0.52
C LEU A 114 11.05 -2.31 0.96
N SER A 115 10.36 -3.27 1.59
CA SER A 115 10.01 -3.22 3.00
C SER A 115 11.22 -3.46 3.92
N ARG A 116 12.24 -4.19 3.46
CA ARG A 116 13.45 -4.51 4.23
C ARG A 116 14.61 -3.55 3.99
N LEU A 117 14.45 -2.51 3.16
CA LEU A 117 15.48 -1.49 2.98
C LEU A 117 15.76 -0.78 4.31
N ALA A 118 16.87 -1.17 4.94
CA ALA A 118 17.43 -0.50 6.10
C ALA A 118 18.03 0.82 5.63
N ILE A 119 17.25 1.90 5.63
CA ILE A 119 17.79 3.24 5.49
C ILE A 119 18.60 3.48 6.76
N ALA A 120 19.93 3.34 6.67
CA ALA A 120 20.84 3.74 7.73
C ALA A 120 20.48 5.19 8.11
N HIS A 121 20.34 5.44 9.40
CA HIS A 121 19.79 6.65 10.02
C HIS A 121 20.55 7.96 9.72
N ASN A 122 21.44 7.95 8.71
CA ASN A 122 22.48 8.94 8.42
C ASN A 122 22.36 9.61 7.04
N SER A 123 21.40 9.24 6.18
CA SER A 123 21.08 10.08 5.02
C SER A 123 20.06 11.12 5.44
N HIS A 124 20.43 12.39 5.33
CA HIS A 124 19.60 13.59 5.54
C HIS A 124 18.09 13.33 5.43
N ASN A 125 17.32 13.84 6.41
CA ASN A 125 15.85 13.87 6.47
C ASN A 125 15.24 14.69 5.31
N PHE A 126 15.61 14.44 4.07
CA PHE A 126 14.84 14.88 2.94
C PHE A 126 13.59 14.01 2.92
N PRO A 127 12.38 14.58 3.02
CA PRO A 127 11.19 13.82 2.70
C PRO A 127 11.38 13.29 1.29
N THR A 128 11.34 11.97 1.11
CA THR A 128 11.34 11.38 -0.22
C THR A 128 10.17 12.02 -0.97
N ASN A 129 10.47 12.76 -2.04
CA ASN A 129 9.41 13.36 -2.86
C ASN A 129 8.61 12.21 -3.45
N HIS A 130 7.43 11.98 -2.91
CA HIS A 130 6.54 10.91 -3.32
C HIS A 130 5.49 11.42 -4.31
N ASP A 131 5.40 12.73 -4.55
CA ASP A 131 4.33 13.34 -5.34
C ASP A 131 4.33 12.83 -6.78
N PHE A 132 3.14 12.62 -7.35
CA PHE A 132 3.05 12.19 -8.75
C PHE A 132 3.25 13.38 -9.69
N PRO A 133 3.91 13.17 -10.84
CA PRO A 133 3.98 14.21 -11.88
C PRO A 133 2.60 14.72 -12.33
N GLU A 134 1.56 13.89 -12.18
CA GLU A 134 0.18 14.14 -12.66
C GLU A 134 -0.87 14.27 -11.54
N GLU A 135 -0.46 14.37 -10.27
CA GLU A 135 -1.39 14.51 -9.13
C GLU A 135 -2.27 15.77 -9.26
N SER A 136 -1.80 16.77 -10.02
CA SER A 136 -2.49 18.03 -10.31
C SER A 136 -3.45 18.00 -11.50
N LEU A 137 -3.63 16.88 -12.23
CA LEU A 137 -4.56 16.83 -13.37
C LEU A 137 -6.03 17.12 -12.98
N MET A 138 -6.39 16.95 -11.70
CA MET A 138 -7.72 17.31 -11.16
C MET A 138 -7.76 18.65 -10.44
N LEU A 139 -6.69 19.47 -10.49
CA LEU A 139 -6.76 20.83 -10.00
C LEU A 139 -7.60 21.65 -10.97
N ILE A 140 -8.86 21.90 -10.62
CA ILE A 140 -9.67 22.90 -11.33
C ILE A 140 -9.05 24.25 -10.99
N GLU A 141 -8.28 24.81 -11.92
CA GLU A 141 -7.92 26.22 -11.86
C GLU A 141 -9.23 27.01 -11.96
N ALA A 142 -9.62 27.64 -10.84
CA ALA A 142 -10.64 28.67 -10.89
C ALA A 142 -10.10 29.78 -11.78
N THR A 143 -10.66 29.91 -12.98
CA THR A 143 -10.36 31.01 -13.87
C THR A 143 -10.86 32.32 -13.22
N PRO A 144 -10.12 33.43 -13.39
CA PRO A 144 -10.37 34.69 -12.68
C PRO A 144 -11.70 35.36 -13.04
#